data_AF-A0A7D9JEY2-F1
#
_entry.id   AF-A0A7D9JEY2-F1
#
_cell.length_a   1.000
_cell.length_b   1.000
_cell.length_c   1.000
_cell.angle_alpha   90.00
_cell.angle_beta   90.00
_cell.angle_gamma   90.00
#
_symmetry.space_group_name_H-M   'P 1'
#
loop_
_entity.id
_entity.type
_entity.pdbx_description
1 polymer ?
#
loop_
_entity_poly.entity_id
_entity_poly.type
_entity_poly.pdbx_seq_one_letter_code
_entity_poly.pdbx_strand_id
1 'polypeptide(L)'
;MACKLRMTARILESGLEDPEAATTACLSSLKELHGLPAIQEMFAVFLKGGLISKVMKAERLENIMSVLFINHALYDFASKYSRKSPYLFTWPGIELNHRTFHPILNAREIVKKTSSSEEFVQQLNRVAVDSTEFAVNSRGEIILLDDDKITVIYSTGKSKDVMLPVPTESNVVAQRRMDVAVDSNDNVYAVTRLTTNDNNGSDKDFMLFAFDENYNIKHVSVLDFLEERACLYVNIAVDKNQDLIMLTSGNHQVQVYICENTGKLKFQFKRDGDDLSSLSISNNNDIMIVSVDCSAVQIYSTEGNLKSTIKVPEGHTARRVAFHHGICKINNCFNPCLGTTFLLLALLL
;
A
#
# COMPACT_ATOMS: atom_id res chain seq x y z
N MET A 1 9.51 11.00 28.42
CA MET A 1 8.56 10.37 29.36
C MET A 1 7.31 11.22 29.63
N ALA A 2 7.44 12.52 30.01
CA ALA A 2 6.28 13.37 30.32
C ALA A 2 5.29 13.59 29.14
N CYS A 3 5.78 13.78 27.91
CA CYS A 3 4.90 13.97 26.74
C CYS A 3 4.06 12.71 26.43
N LYS A 4 4.67 11.51 26.52
CA LYS A 4 3.97 10.23 26.34
C LYS A 4 2.82 10.09 27.35
N LEU A 5 3.08 10.37 28.63
CA LEU A 5 2.07 10.35 29.69
C LEU A 5 0.96 11.37 29.46
N ARG A 6 1.28 12.60 29.05
CA ARG A 6 0.27 13.63 28.72
C ARG A 6 -0.61 13.19 27.56
N MET A 7 -0.04 12.64 26.50
CA MET A 7 -0.80 12.20 25.32
C MET A 7 -1.67 10.97 25.64
N THR A 8 -1.13 9.99 26.37
CA THR A 8 -1.89 8.83 26.84
C THR A 8 -3.05 9.24 27.76
N ALA A 9 -2.81 10.15 28.72
CA ALA A 9 -3.87 10.66 29.59
C ALA A 9 -4.98 11.35 28.78
N ARG A 10 -4.63 12.21 27.82
CA ARG A 10 -5.63 12.93 27.00
C ARG A 10 -6.45 11.99 26.11
N ILE A 11 -5.82 10.98 25.51
CA ILE A 11 -6.54 9.98 24.71
C ILE A 11 -7.50 9.17 25.58
N LEU A 12 -7.09 8.79 26.79
CA LEU A 12 -7.92 8.00 27.71
C LEU A 12 -9.04 8.81 28.38
N GLU A 13 -8.77 10.06 28.76
CA GLU A 13 -9.72 10.93 29.47
C GLU A 13 -10.77 11.54 28.54
N SER A 14 -10.38 11.92 27.32
CA SER A 14 -11.23 12.73 26.44
C SER A 14 -11.41 12.12 25.04
N GLY A 15 -10.52 11.20 24.64
CA GLY A 15 -10.50 10.66 23.28
C GLY A 15 -11.61 9.67 22.95
N LEU A 16 -12.33 9.14 23.96
CA LEU A 16 -13.50 8.27 23.76
C LEU A 16 -14.78 9.08 23.52
N GLU A 17 -14.87 10.29 24.09
CA GLU A 17 -16.04 11.17 23.99
C GLU A 17 -15.88 12.20 22.86
N ASP A 18 -14.69 12.78 22.73
CA ASP A 18 -14.33 13.76 21.72
C ASP A 18 -12.93 13.47 21.12
N PRO A 19 -12.85 12.56 20.14
CA PRO A 19 -11.60 12.24 19.44
C PRO A 19 -10.97 13.45 18.74
N GLU A 20 -11.76 14.46 18.34
CA GLU A 20 -11.26 15.63 17.62
C GLU A 20 -10.51 16.55 18.58
N ALA A 21 -11.12 16.90 19.72
CA ALA A 21 -10.46 17.70 20.75
C ALA A 21 -9.20 17.01 21.30
N ALA A 22 -9.26 15.70 21.52
CA ALA A 22 -8.11 14.91 21.94
C ALA A 22 -6.98 14.95 20.90
N THR A 23 -7.32 14.82 19.61
CA THR A 23 -6.35 14.91 18.51
C THR A 23 -5.69 16.29 18.47
N THR A 24 -6.47 17.38 18.52
CA THR A 24 -5.92 18.75 18.51
C THR A 24 -4.98 19.02 19.68
N ALA A 25 -5.37 18.59 20.90
CA ALA A 25 -4.53 18.75 22.08
C ALA A 25 -3.21 17.95 21.98
N CYS A 26 -3.28 16.73 21.45
CA CYS A 26 -2.10 15.89 21.24
C CYS A 26 -1.17 16.46 20.15
N LEU A 27 -1.71 17.03 19.08
CA LEU A 27 -0.94 17.72 18.04
C LEU A 27 -0.19 18.94 18.60
N SER A 28 -0.81 19.70 19.51
CA SER A 28 -0.13 20.79 20.22
C SER A 28 1.04 20.27 21.07
N SER A 29 0.81 19.18 21.81
CA SER A 29 1.85 18.53 22.63
C SER A 29 3.01 17.99 21.78
N LEU A 30 2.73 17.49 20.58
CA LEU A 30 3.74 17.05 19.62
C LEU A 30 4.59 18.22 19.12
N LYS A 31 3.98 19.36 18.77
CA LYS A 31 4.72 20.56 18.35
C LYS A 31 5.68 21.03 19.44
N GLU A 32 5.24 21.04 20.70
CA GLU A 32 6.11 21.36 21.83
C GLU A 32 7.28 20.37 21.95
N LEU A 33 7.03 19.06 21.84
CA LEU A 33 8.06 18.03 21.89
C LEU A 33 9.09 18.19 20.77
N HIS A 34 8.63 18.41 19.54
CA HIS A 34 9.48 18.62 18.36
C HIS A 34 10.28 19.92 18.42
N GLY A 35 9.75 20.94 19.11
CA GLY A 35 10.41 22.21 19.34
C GLY A 35 11.52 22.19 20.40
N LEU A 36 11.67 21.10 21.16
CA LEU A 36 12.72 21.00 22.17
C LEU A 36 14.12 20.94 21.50
N PRO A 37 15.07 21.83 21.86
CA PRO A 37 16.41 21.82 21.28
C PRO A 37 17.11 20.46 21.42
N ALA A 38 16.91 19.77 22.55
CA ALA A 38 17.45 18.44 22.79
C ALA A 38 16.92 17.37 21.81
N ILE A 39 15.66 17.48 21.37
CA ILE A 39 15.08 16.56 20.38
C ILE A 39 15.63 16.89 18.99
N GLN A 40 15.65 18.17 18.61
CA GLN A 40 16.19 18.61 17.32
C GLN A 40 17.67 18.22 17.16
N GLU A 41 18.48 18.46 18.19
CA GLU A 41 19.90 18.09 18.20
C GLU A 41 20.08 16.57 18.12
N MET A 42 19.28 15.81 18.86
CA MET A 42 19.32 14.35 18.85
C MET A 42 19.06 13.78 17.45
N PHE A 43 18.02 14.27 16.76
CA PHE A 43 17.73 13.87 15.39
C PHE A 43 18.81 14.34 14.41
N ALA A 44 19.31 15.57 14.56
CA ALA A 44 20.36 16.11 13.70
C ALA A 44 21.66 15.29 13.78
N VAL A 45 22.11 14.95 15.00
CA VAL A 45 23.31 14.14 15.23
C VAL A 45 23.15 12.74 14.65
N PHE A 46 22.01 12.09 14.89
CA PHE A 46 21.75 10.75 14.36
C PHE A 46 21.71 10.74 12.82
N LEU A 47 21.03 11.71 12.21
CA LEU A 47 20.84 11.79 10.77
C LEU A 47 22.11 12.20 10.01
N LYS A 48 22.97 13.05 10.60
CA LYS A 48 24.25 13.47 9.99
C LYS A 48 25.25 12.31 9.85
N GLY A 49 25.18 11.29 10.71
CA GLY A 49 26.05 10.10 10.67
C GLY A 49 27.48 10.35 11.16
N GLY A 50 28.36 9.37 10.98
CA GLY A 50 29.79 9.43 11.35
C GLY A 50 30.15 8.66 12.63
N LEU A 51 31.37 8.87 13.14
CA LEU A 51 31.86 8.21 14.37
C LEU A 51 30.97 8.54 15.59
N ILE A 52 30.40 9.74 15.64
CA ILE A 52 29.53 10.21 16.73
C ILE A 52 28.18 9.47 16.74
N SER A 53 27.62 9.11 15.58
CA SER A 53 26.37 8.33 15.51
C SER A 53 26.62 6.85 15.83
N LYS A 54 27.79 6.30 15.50
CA LYS A 54 28.20 4.93 15.88
C LYS A 54 28.43 4.76 17.39
N VAL A 55 28.72 5.86 18.09
CA VAL A 55 28.93 5.92 19.55
C VAL A 55 27.66 6.36 20.29
N MET A 56 26.52 6.52 19.60
CA MET A 56 25.28 6.88 20.29
C MET A 56 24.89 5.81 21.31
N LYS A 57 24.69 6.25 22.55
CA LYS A 57 24.18 5.41 23.64
C LYS A 57 22.79 4.88 23.28
N ALA A 58 22.51 3.62 23.65
CA ALA A 58 21.20 2.97 23.45
C ALA A 58 20.03 3.84 23.92
N GLU A 59 20.20 4.54 25.04
CA GLU A 59 19.21 5.48 25.60
C GLU A 59 18.84 6.62 24.63
N ARG A 60 19.77 7.14 23.83
CA ARG A 60 19.46 8.20 22.85
C ARG A 60 18.70 7.64 21.64
N LEU A 61 19.03 6.41 21.22
CA LEU A 61 18.28 5.72 20.18
C LEU A 61 16.84 5.43 20.65
N GLU A 62 16.68 4.94 21.88
CA GLU A 62 15.36 4.70 22.49
C GLU A 62 14.50 5.97 22.54
N ASN A 63 15.12 7.13 22.80
CA ASN A 63 14.43 8.41 22.76
C ASN A 63 14.01 8.81 21.34
N ILE A 64 14.87 8.66 20.33
CA ILE A 64 14.49 8.88 18.91
C ILE A 64 13.31 7.99 18.53
N MET A 65 13.42 6.70 18.81
CA MET A 65 12.38 5.71 18.49
C MET A 65 11.07 6.01 19.24
N SER A 66 11.15 6.45 20.49
CA SER A 66 9.98 6.88 21.27
C SER A 66 9.27 8.07 20.62
N VAL A 67 10.02 9.06 20.11
CA VAL A 67 9.43 10.19 19.39
C VAL A 67 8.74 9.70 18.12
N LEU A 68 9.36 8.83 17.32
CA LEU A 68 8.74 8.26 16.13
C LEU A 68 7.44 7.51 16.47
N PHE A 69 7.48 6.65 17.49
CA PHE A 69 6.33 5.87 17.92
C PHE A 69 5.15 6.76 18.35
N ILE A 70 5.42 7.81 19.12
CA ILE A 70 4.38 8.77 19.53
C ILE A 70 3.73 9.43 18.30
N ASN A 71 4.51 9.75 17.28
CA ASN A 71 4.01 10.34 16.05
C ASN A 71 3.13 9.37 15.26
N HIS A 72 3.58 8.14 15.06
CA HIS A 72 2.81 7.11 14.36
C HIS A 72 1.54 6.73 15.12
N ALA A 73 1.63 6.48 16.43
CA ALA A 73 0.48 6.10 17.24
C ALA A 73 -0.59 7.20 17.27
N LEU A 74 -0.20 8.49 17.36
CA LEU A 74 -1.18 9.57 17.29
C LEU A 74 -1.77 9.70 15.89
N TYR A 75 -0.95 9.53 14.84
CA TYR A 75 -1.45 9.59 13.46
C TYR A 75 -2.47 8.50 13.19
N ASP A 76 -2.22 7.27 13.66
CA ASP A 76 -3.16 6.16 13.56
C ASP A 76 -4.46 6.45 14.32
N PHE A 77 -4.36 6.96 15.56
CA PHE A 77 -5.52 7.35 16.35
C PHE A 77 -6.35 8.43 15.63
N ALA A 78 -5.69 9.51 15.20
CA ALA A 78 -6.34 10.62 14.54
C ALA A 78 -6.97 10.21 13.21
N SER A 79 -6.27 9.38 12.41
CA SER A 79 -6.77 8.88 11.14
C SER A 79 -7.99 7.97 11.32
N LYS A 80 -8.04 7.20 12.40
CA LYS A 80 -9.11 6.23 12.65
C LYS A 80 -10.34 6.84 13.33
N TYR A 81 -10.14 7.79 14.25
CA TYR A 81 -11.20 8.26 15.14
C TYR A 81 -11.56 9.74 14.96
N SER A 82 -10.70 10.57 14.35
CA SER A 82 -11.02 11.98 14.08
C SER A 82 -11.70 12.15 12.73
N ARG A 83 -12.81 12.90 12.71
CA ARG A 83 -13.49 13.29 11.46
C ARG A 83 -12.66 14.27 10.63
N LYS A 84 -11.83 15.08 11.29
CA LYS A 84 -10.83 15.96 10.69
C LYS A 84 -9.47 15.28 10.79
N SER A 85 -9.28 14.22 10.00
CA SER A 85 -7.99 13.54 9.95
C SER A 85 -6.90 14.57 9.59
N PRO A 86 -5.85 14.73 10.42
CA PRO A 86 -4.78 15.66 10.13
C PRO A 86 -4.07 15.19 8.86
N TYR A 87 -4.00 16.06 7.85
CA TYR A 87 -3.31 15.74 6.61
C TYR A 87 -1.86 15.38 6.93
N LEU A 88 -1.39 14.27 6.37
CA LEU A 88 -0.02 13.77 6.56
C LEU A 88 1.02 14.89 6.38
N PHE A 89 0.86 15.77 5.38
CA PHE A 89 1.78 16.89 5.10
C PHE A 89 1.66 18.09 6.05
N THR A 90 0.60 18.17 6.84
CA THR A 90 0.43 19.18 7.89
C THR A 90 0.85 18.66 9.26
N TRP A 91 1.32 17.41 9.31
CA TRP A 91 1.80 16.80 10.53
C TRP A 91 3.02 17.56 11.07
N PRO A 92 3.10 17.78 12.40
CA PRO A 92 4.25 18.45 13.00
C PRO A 92 5.58 17.79 12.62
N GLY A 93 6.48 18.59 12.03
CA GLY A 93 7.83 18.19 11.69
C GLY A 93 8.84 18.58 12.77
N ILE A 94 9.98 17.90 12.79
CA ILE A 94 11.12 18.23 13.66
C ILE A 94 12.06 19.12 12.85
N GLU A 95 12.20 20.38 13.25
CA GLU A 95 13.12 21.30 12.58
C GLU A 95 14.57 20.90 12.83
N LEU A 96 15.33 20.74 11.74
CA LEU A 96 16.78 20.55 11.75
C LEU A 96 17.43 21.71 11.00
N ASN A 97 18.72 21.94 11.24
CA ASN A 97 19.47 23.11 10.72
C ASN A 97 19.22 23.48 9.25
N HIS A 98 19.01 22.50 8.37
CA HIS A 98 18.85 22.73 6.92
C HIS A 98 17.63 22.03 6.31
N ARG A 99 16.80 21.37 7.13
CA ARG A 99 15.59 20.67 6.66
C ARG A 99 14.66 20.37 7.82
N THR A 100 13.37 20.25 7.54
CA THR A 100 12.42 19.66 8.48
C THR A 100 12.40 18.14 8.31
N PHE A 101 12.59 17.39 9.39
CA PHE A 101 12.43 15.94 9.40
C PHE A 101 10.98 15.59 9.70
N HIS A 102 10.33 14.89 8.77
CA HIS A 102 8.95 14.47 8.94
C HIS A 102 8.89 13.11 9.64
N PRO A 103 8.40 13.02 10.89
CA PRO A 103 8.54 11.81 11.71
C PRO A 103 7.80 10.59 11.16
N ILE A 104 6.74 10.78 10.37
CA ILE A 104 6.02 9.69 9.71
C ILE A 104 6.66 9.30 8.35
N LEU A 105 6.84 10.26 7.44
CA LEU A 105 7.37 10.03 6.09
C LEU A 105 8.87 9.65 6.05
N ASN A 106 9.66 10.20 6.97
CA ASN A 106 11.12 10.00 7.02
C ASN A 106 11.54 8.96 8.08
N ALA A 107 10.61 8.28 8.77
CA ALA A 107 10.92 7.23 9.75
C ALA A 107 11.88 6.16 9.20
N ARG A 108 11.72 5.82 7.91
CA ARG A 108 12.58 4.90 7.17
C ARG A 108 14.08 5.26 7.14
N GLU A 109 14.41 6.56 7.16
CA GLU A 109 15.82 7.01 7.22
C GLU A 109 16.49 6.61 8.54
N ILE A 110 15.70 6.55 9.62
CA ILE A 110 16.15 6.11 10.95
C ILE A 110 16.24 4.59 10.98
N VAL A 111 15.18 3.91 10.55
CA VAL A 111 15.09 2.44 10.48
C VAL A 111 16.28 1.83 9.74
N LYS A 112 16.62 2.33 8.54
CA LYS A 112 17.76 1.84 7.74
C LYS A 112 19.11 1.94 8.44
N LYS A 113 19.27 2.87 9.39
CA LYS A 113 20.50 3.09 10.14
C LYS A 113 20.59 2.28 11.43
N THR A 114 19.51 1.61 11.84
CA THR A 114 19.33 1.04 13.18
C THR A 114 19.22 -0.48 13.14
N SER A 115 20.12 -1.16 12.43
CA SER A 115 20.14 -2.59 12.07
C SER A 115 19.96 -3.63 13.21
N SER A 116 19.62 -3.21 14.43
CA SER A 116 19.64 -3.96 15.68
C SER A 116 18.28 -4.00 16.41
N SER A 117 17.18 -3.47 15.86
CA SER A 117 15.86 -3.52 16.51
C SER A 117 14.74 -3.99 15.58
N GLU A 118 14.79 -5.26 15.18
CA GLU A 118 13.79 -5.88 14.27
C GLU A 118 12.34 -5.66 14.75
N GLU A 119 12.07 -5.82 16.04
CA GLU A 119 10.73 -5.65 16.62
C GLU A 119 10.19 -4.21 16.49
N PHE A 120 11.07 -3.20 16.57
CA PHE A 120 10.70 -1.78 16.49
C PHE A 120 10.57 -1.29 15.04
N VAL A 121 11.41 -1.81 14.15
CA VAL A 121 11.32 -1.58 12.71
C VAL A 121 10.01 -2.12 12.15
N GLN A 122 9.57 -3.29 12.62
CA GLN A 122 8.28 -3.90 12.24
C GLN A 122 7.06 -3.04 12.60
N GLN A 123 7.05 -2.38 13.77
CA GLN A 123 5.94 -1.50 14.17
C GLN A 123 5.87 -0.19 13.36
N LEU A 124 7.03 0.38 12.97
CA LEU A 124 7.12 1.58 12.14
C LEU A 124 6.85 1.30 10.65
N ASN A 125 7.20 0.11 10.17
CA ASN A 125 7.06 -0.30 8.77
C ASN A 125 5.63 -0.52 8.28
N ARG A 126 4.61 -0.41 9.15
CA ARG A 126 3.20 -0.39 8.72
C ARG A 126 2.91 0.70 7.68
N VAL A 127 3.76 1.73 7.60
CA VAL A 127 3.61 2.89 6.68
C VAL A 127 4.67 2.92 5.57
N ALA A 128 5.75 2.15 5.67
CA ALA A 128 6.90 2.20 4.76
C ALA A 128 7.13 0.85 4.08
N VAL A 129 6.14 0.41 3.31
CA VAL A 129 6.26 -0.79 2.47
C VAL A 129 7.01 -0.43 1.19
N ASP A 130 8.15 -1.09 0.94
CA ASP A 130 8.97 -0.96 -0.28
C ASP A 130 8.48 -1.89 -1.41
N SER A 131 7.45 -2.72 -1.15
CA SER A 131 6.76 -3.48 -2.21
C SER A 131 5.72 -2.60 -2.90
N THR A 132 5.77 -2.57 -4.23
CA THR A 132 4.81 -1.80 -5.04
C THR A 132 3.42 -2.40 -5.05
N GLU A 133 3.30 -3.71 -4.76
CA GLU A 133 2.04 -4.45 -4.83
C GLU A 133 1.68 -5.00 -3.46
N PHE A 134 0.58 -4.48 -2.92
CA PHE A 134 0.04 -4.91 -1.65
C PHE A 134 -1.48 -4.88 -1.66
N ALA A 135 -2.07 -5.71 -0.82
CA ALA A 135 -3.49 -5.69 -0.52
C ALA A 135 -3.69 -5.59 1.00
N VAL A 136 -4.90 -5.18 1.41
CA VAL A 136 -5.28 -5.10 2.81
C VAL A 136 -6.58 -5.88 2.98
N ASN A 137 -6.60 -6.81 3.94
CA ASN A 137 -7.78 -7.60 4.23
C ASN A 137 -8.69 -6.93 5.27
N SER A 138 -9.84 -7.53 5.56
CA SER A 138 -10.83 -6.99 6.49
C SER A 138 -10.31 -6.87 7.93
N ARG A 139 -9.27 -7.65 8.29
CA ARG A 139 -8.59 -7.64 9.59
C ARG A 139 -7.54 -6.53 9.72
N GLY A 140 -7.33 -5.75 8.65
CA GLY A 140 -6.31 -4.70 8.60
C GLY A 140 -4.88 -5.25 8.54
N GLU A 141 -4.73 -6.49 8.06
CA GLU A 141 -3.44 -7.10 7.79
C GLU A 141 -3.00 -6.68 6.39
N ILE A 142 -1.70 -6.40 6.23
CA ILE A 142 -1.12 -5.98 4.96
C ILE A 142 -0.50 -7.22 4.31
N ILE A 143 -0.91 -7.53 3.09
CA ILE A 143 -0.38 -8.62 2.29
C ILE A 143 0.57 -7.99 1.27
N LEU A 144 1.85 -8.33 1.36
CA LEU A 144 2.87 -7.91 0.42
C LEU A 144 3.20 -9.06 -0.52
N LEU A 145 3.24 -8.79 -1.81
CA LEU A 145 3.75 -9.74 -2.79
C LEU A 145 5.23 -9.44 -3.08
N ASP A 146 6.05 -10.47 -2.99
CA ASP A 146 7.43 -10.51 -3.50
C ASP A 146 7.51 -11.56 -4.63
N ASP A 147 8.68 -11.70 -5.24
CA ASP A 147 8.88 -12.60 -6.38
C ASP A 147 8.60 -14.08 -6.04
N ASP A 148 8.97 -14.54 -4.85
CA ASP A 148 8.90 -15.94 -4.42
C ASP A 148 8.02 -16.20 -3.20
N LYS A 149 7.38 -15.17 -2.63
CA LYS A 149 6.59 -15.29 -1.40
C LYS A 149 5.52 -14.20 -1.28
N ILE A 150 4.55 -14.46 -0.41
CA ILE A 150 3.75 -13.41 0.21
C ILE A 150 4.22 -13.17 1.65
N THR A 151 4.34 -11.91 2.04
CA THR A 151 4.59 -11.51 3.42
C THR A 151 3.34 -10.87 4.00
N VAL A 152 2.79 -11.50 5.05
CA VAL A 152 1.65 -11.00 5.79
C VAL A 152 2.16 -10.20 6.98
N ILE A 153 1.79 -8.92 7.07
CA ILE A 153 2.04 -8.08 8.23
C ILE A 153 0.73 -7.99 9.02
N TYR A 154 0.74 -8.59 10.20
CA TYR A 154 -0.42 -8.63 11.09
C TYR A 154 -0.73 -7.26 11.68
N SER A 155 -1.96 -7.10 12.16
CA SER A 155 -2.38 -5.91 12.90
C SER A 155 -1.61 -5.68 14.21
N THR A 156 -0.82 -6.65 14.65
CA THR A 156 0.10 -6.56 15.79
C THR A 156 1.49 -6.03 15.43
N GLY A 157 1.80 -5.90 14.13
CA GLY A 157 3.13 -5.59 13.61
C GLY A 157 4.01 -6.82 13.37
N LYS A 158 3.63 -8.00 13.87
CA LYS A 158 4.32 -9.26 13.52
C LYS A 158 4.17 -9.56 12.03
N SER A 159 5.10 -10.34 11.48
CA SER A 159 5.00 -10.82 10.10
C SER A 159 5.08 -12.34 9.97
N LYS A 160 4.49 -12.87 8.90
CA LYS A 160 4.60 -14.27 8.46
C LYS A 160 4.90 -14.28 6.96
N ASP A 161 5.92 -15.03 6.57
CA ASP A 161 6.21 -15.31 5.17
C ASP A 161 5.58 -16.63 4.75
N VAL A 162 4.97 -16.65 3.57
CA VAL A 162 4.43 -17.85 2.92
C VAL A 162 5.05 -17.97 1.53
N MET A 163 5.84 -19.02 1.32
CA MET A 163 6.52 -19.24 0.05
C MET A 163 5.51 -19.61 -1.05
N LEU A 164 5.69 -19.00 -2.21
CA LEU A 164 4.99 -19.39 -3.43
C LEU A 164 5.63 -20.68 -3.96
N PRO A 165 4.85 -21.72 -4.27
CA PRO A 165 5.41 -22.93 -4.84
C PRO A 165 5.92 -22.61 -6.26
N VAL A 166 7.21 -22.83 -6.47
CA VAL A 166 7.80 -22.81 -7.80
C VAL A 166 7.46 -24.13 -8.48
N PRO A 167 6.96 -24.15 -9.73
CA PRO A 167 6.81 -25.39 -10.47
C PRO A 167 8.14 -26.13 -10.51
N THR A 168 8.13 -27.42 -10.19
CA THR A 168 9.33 -28.25 -10.02
C THR A 168 10.09 -28.50 -11.34
N GLU A 169 9.70 -27.87 -12.43
CA GLU A 169 10.33 -28.05 -13.73
C GLU A 169 11.70 -27.36 -13.76
N SER A 170 12.72 -28.11 -14.21
CA SER A 170 14.13 -27.72 -14.17
C SER A 170 14.49 -26.54 -15.11
N ASN A 171 13.52 -25.98 -15.82
CA ASN A 171 13.67 -24.91 -16.80
C ASN A 171 13.23 -23.53 -16.27
N VAL A 172 12.62 -23.40 -15.09
CA VAL A 172 12.23 -22.08 -14.53
C VAL A 172 13.48 -21.25 -14.20
N VAL A 173 13.64 -20.12 -14.86
CA VAL A 173 14.78 -19.19 -14.72
C VAL A 173 14.47 -18.03 -13.80
N ALA A 174 13.22 -17.55 -13.82
CA ALA A 174 12.78 -16.44 -12.99
C ALA A 174 11.29 -16.53 -12.68
N GLN A 175 10.92 -16.06 -11.50
CA GLN A 175 9.55 -15.77 -11.10
C GLN A 175 9.49 -14.29 -10.76
N ARG A 176 8.49 -13.58 -11.26
CA ARG A 176 8.29 -12.15 -11.00
C ARG A 176 6.90 -11.89 -10.48
N ARG A 177 6.81 -11.11 -9.41
CA ARG A 177 5.55 -10.61 -8.89
C ARG A 177 4.84 -9.73 -9.92
N MET A 178 3.51 -9.88 -10.02
CA MET A 178 2.68 -9.03 -10.86
C MET A 178 1.74 -8.17 -10.03
N ASP A 179 0.83 -8.78 -9.27
CA ASP A 179 -0.09 -8.07 -8.38
C ASP A 179 -0.78 -9.03 -7.39
N VAL A 180 -1.36 -8.49 -6.32
CA VAL A 180 -2.06 -9.19 -5.25
C VAL A 180 -3.39 -8.52 -4.91
N ALA A 181 -4.44 -9.32 -4.69
CA ALA A 181 -5.75 -8.84 -4.25
C ALA A 181 -6.33 -9.74 -3.16
N VAL A 182 -7.31 -9.20 -2.45
CA VAL A 182 -8.02 -9.88 -1.35
C VAL A 182 -9.52 -9.76 -1.60
N ASP A 183 -10.25 -10.85 -1.39
CA ASP A 183 -11.71 -10.85 -1.49
C ASP A 183 -12.41 -10.51 -0.17
N SER A 184 -13.75 -10.48 -0.19
CA SER A 184 -14.56 -10.20 1.00
C SER A 184 -14.50 -11.27 2.09
N ASN A 185 -13.95 -12.45 1.79
CA ASN A 185 -13.76 -13.56 2.73
C ASN A 185 -12.31 -13.64 3.23
N ASP A 186 -11.50 -12.61 2.95
CA ASP A 186 -10.06 -12.57 3.22
C ASP A 186 -9.23 -13.65 2.48
N ASN A 187 -9.77 -14.28 1.43
CA ASN A 187 -8.95 -15.11 0.54
C ASN A 187 -7.99 -14.18 -0.23
N VAL A 188 -6.75 -14.64 -0.41
CA VAL A 188 -5.70 -13.88 -1.10
C VAL A 188 -5.48 -14.46 -2.48
N TYR A 189 -5.34 -13.59 -3.48
CA TYR A 189 -5.04 -13.96 -4.85
C TYR A 189 -3.76 -13.26 -5.28
N ALA A 190 -2.75 -14.01 -5.69
CA ALA A 190 -1.49 -13.47 -6.19
C ALA A 190 -1.26 -13.93 -7.62
N VAL A 191 -0.86 -13.00 -8.50
CA VAL A 191 -0.44 -13.32 -9.85
C VAL A 191 1.07 -13.11 -9.97
N THR A 192 1.76 -14.11 -10.54
CA THR A 192 3.18 -14.01 -10.88
C THR A 192 3.41 -14.37 -12.34
N ARG A 193 4.51 -13.89 -12.91
CA ARG A 193 4.99 -14.32 -14.22
C ARG A 193 6.23 -15.19 -14.06
N LEU A 194 6.15 -16.41 -14.56
CA LEU A 194 7.29 -17.31 -14.70
C LEU A 194 8.01 -17.05 -16.02
N THR A 195 9.30 -17.33 -16.04
CA THR A 195 10.11 -17.35 -17.25
C THR A 195 10.85 -18.68 -17.27
N THR A 196 10.56 -19.51 -18.25
CA THR A 196 11.19 -20.81 -18.47
C THR A 196 12.17 -20.73 -19.63
N ASN A 197 13.24 -21.52 -19.60
CA ASN A 197 14.14 -21.72 -20.72
C ASN A 197 13.69 -22.95 -21.51
N ASP A 198 13.01 -22.73 -22.63
CA ASP A 198 12.65 -23.81 -23.54
C ASP A 198 13.58 -23.82 -24.75
N ASN A 199 13.67 -24.98 -25.41
CA ASN A 199 14.59 -25.20 -26.53
C ASN A 199 14.34 -24.25 -27.74
N ASN A 200 13.22 -23.51 -27.75
CA ASN A 200 12.82 -22.56 -28.80
C ASN A 200 12.85 -21.09 -28.35
N GLY A 201 13.31 -20.78 -27.13
CA GLY A 201 13.34 -19.45 -26.54
C GLY A 201 12.84 -19.43 -25.09
N SER A 202 12.76 -18.24 -24.48
CA SER A 202 12.16 -18.10 -23.15
C SER A 202 10.63 -18.11 -23.26
N ASP A 203 9.95 -19.08 -22.65
CA ASP A 203 8.48 -19.03 -22.51
C ASP A 203 8.09 -18.28 -21.23
N LYS A 204 6.87 -17.74 -21.21
CA LYS A 204 6.37 -16.94 -20.10
C LYS A 204 4.96 -17.36 -19.72
N ASP A 205 4.87 -18.04 -18.59
CA ASP A 205 3.58 -18.40 -18.00
C ASP A 205 3.14 -17.39 -16.96
N PHE A 206 1.83 -17.15 -16.88
CA PHE A 206 1.22 -16.42 -15.79
C PHE A 206 0.56 -17.40 -14.83
N MET A 207 0.93 -17.32 -13.56
CA MET A 207 0.43 -18.19 -12.51
C MET A 207 -0.48 -17.41 -11.58
N LEU A 208 -1.65 -17.98 -11.28
CA LEU A 208 -2.53 -17.54 -10.21
C LEU A 208 -2.36 -18.46 -9.01
N PHE A 209 -2.08 -17.86 -7.85
CA PHE A 209 -2.09 -18.53 -6.55
C PHE A 209 -3.29 -18.02 -5.75
N ALA A 210 -4.17 -18.92 -5.35
CA ALA A 210 -5.30 -18.63 -4.48
C ALA A 210 -5.03 -19.22 -3.08
N PHE A 211 -5.10 -18.37 -2.06
CA PHE A 211 -4.93 -18.73 -0.66
C PHE A 211 -6.24 -18.55 0.09
N ASP A 212 -6.46 -19.39 1.09
CA ASP A 212 -7.52 -19.18 2.09
C ASP A 212 -7.18 -18.03 3.04
N GLU A 213 -8.12 -17.72 3.94
CA GLU A 213 -7.99 -16.67 4.94
C GLU A 213 -6.85 -16.90 5.96
N ASN A 214 -6.34 -18.13 6.03
CA ASN A 214 -5.23 -18.57 6.87
C ASN A 214 -3.90 -18.65 6.11
N TYR A 215 -3.91 -18.21 4.84
CA TYR A 215 -2.79 -18.23 3.91
C TYR A 215 -2.33 -19.63 3.50
N ASN A 216 -3.22 -20.62 3.56
CA ASN A 216 -2.98 -21.94 2.96
C ASN A 216 -3.37 -21.90 1.49
N ILE A 217 -2.59 -22.57 0.65
CA ILE A 217 -2.85 -22.64 -0.78
C ILE A 217 -4.09 -23.49 -1.03
N LYS A 218 -5.13 -22.89 -1.63
CA LYS A 218 -6.33 -23.58 -2.09
C LYS A 218 -6.15 -24.10 -3.51
N HIS A 219 -5.54 -23.29 -4.35
CA HIS A 219 -5.45 -23.56 -5.78
C HIS A 219 -4.26 -22.84 -6.42
N VAL A 220 -3.70 -23.47 -7.44
CA VAL A 220 -2.67 -22.90 -8.32
C VAL A 220 -3.07 -23.23 -9.75
N SER A 221 -3.12 -22.23 -10.63
CA SER A 221 -3.51 -22.39 -12.03
C SER A 221 -2.62 -21.56 -12.96
N VAL A 222 -2.35 -22.10 -14.13
CA VAL A 222 -1.79 -21.35 -15.26
C VAL A 222 -2.93 -20.53 -15.90
N LEU A 223 -2.63 -19.29 -16.30
CA LEU A 223 -3.53 -18.37 -16.95
C LEU A 223 -3.25 -18.35 -18.46
N ASP A 224 -3.54 -19.45 -19.16
CA ASP A 224 -3.21 -19.66 -20.58
C ASP A 224 -3.79 -18.58 -21.51
N PHE A 225 -4.86 -17.90 -21.11
CA PHE A 225 -5.44 -16.79 -21.88
C PHE A 225 -4.56 -15.53 -21.92
N LEU A 226 -3.47 -15.49 -21.14
CA LEU A 226 -2.47 -14.42 -21.12
C LEU A 226 -1.26 -14.72 -22.02
N GLU A 227 -1.29 -15.80 -22.81
CA GLU A 227 -0.19 -16.33 -23.66
C GLU A 227 0.38 -15.37 -24.75
N GLU A 228 -0.02 -14.10 -24.82
CA GLU A 228 0.62 -13.16 -25.74
C GLU A 228 1.97 -12.69 -25.19
N ARG A 229 3.03 -12.89 -26.01
CA ARG A 229 4.47 -12.61 -25.79
C ARG A 229 4.83 -11.18 -25.32
N ALA A 230 3.87 -10.32 -25.03
CA ALA A 230 4.05 -8.92 -24.71
C ALA A 230 3.32 -8.43 -23.46
N CYS A 231 2.64 -9.27 -22.68
CA CYS A 231 2.07 -8.83 -21.41
C CYS A 231 3.20 -8.49 -20.41
N LEU A 232 3.37 -7.19 -20.14
CA LEU A 232 4.46 -6.68 -19.28
C LEU A 232 4.00 -6.50 -17.84
N TYR A 233 2.72 -6.18 -17.64
CA TYR A 233 2.12 -5.85 -16.36
C TYR A 233 0.69 -6.41 -16.28
N VAL A 234 0.28 -6.79 -15.07
CA VAL A 234 -1.08 -7.28 -14.75
C VAL A 234 -1.47 -6.60 -13.44
N ASN A 235 -2.63 -5.97 -13.39
CA ASN A 235 -3.28 -5.57 -12.15
C ASN A 235 -4.52 -6.42 -11.90
N ILE A 236 -4.80 -6.75 -10.65
CA ILE A 236 -5.93 -7.59 -10.27
C ILE A 236 -6.84 -6.93 -9.23
N ALA A 237 -8.13 -7.22 -9.33
CA ALA A 237 -9.14 -6.92 -8.31
C ALA A 237 -10.12 -8.10 -8.22
N VAL A 238 -10.77 -8.28 -7.07
CA VAL A 238 -11.71 -9.38 -6.86
C VAL A 238 -13.10 -8.82 -6.61
N ASP A 239 -14.09 -9.32 -7.34
CA ASP A 239 -15.48 -8.92 -7.18
C ASP A 239 -16.18 -9.66 -6.02
N LYS A 240 -17.43 -9.30 -5.73
CA LYS A 240 -18.23 -9.94 -4.68
C LYS A 240 -18.56 -11.41 -4.93
N ASN A 241 -18.48 -11.86 -6.19
CA ASN A 241 -18.70 -13.24 -6.61
C ASN A 241 -17.40 -14.06 -6.60
N GLN A 242 -16.28 -13.47 -6.16
CA GLN A 242 -14.93 -14.04 -6.20
C GLN A 242 -14.39 -14.23 -7.61
N ASP A 243 -14.92 -13.48 -8.58
CA ASP A 243 -14.31 -13.38 -9.90
C ASP A 243 -13.14 -12.40 -9.86
N LEU A 244 -12.06 -12.77 -10.54
CA LEU A 244 -10.87 -11.97 -10.71
C LEU A 244 -11.04 -11.09 -11.96
N ILE A 245 -10.87 -9.80 -11.78
CA ILE A 245 -10.75 -8.82 -12.85
C ILE A 245 -9.27 -8.55 -13.02
N MET A 246 -8.76 -8.78 -14.22
CA MET A 246 -7.37 -8.55 -14.56
C MET A 246 -7.29 -7.47 -15.63
N LEU A 247 -6.50 -6.44 -15.37
CA LEU A 247 -6.14 -5.41 -16.33
C LEU A 247 -4.71 -5.66 -16.78
N THR A 248 -4.51 -5.87 -18.07
CA THR A 248 -3.18 -6.15 -18.62
C THR A 248 -2.78 -5.07 -19.61
N SER A 249 -1.46 -4.83 -19.74
CA SER A 249 -0.90 -4.05 -20.84
C SER A 249 0.21 -4.81 -21.55
N GLY A 250 0.17 -4.72 -22.88
CA GLY A 250 1.18 -5.26 -23.78
C GLY A 250 0.96 -4.77 -25.21
N ASN A 251 2.04 -4.51 -25.95
CA ASN A 251 1.98 -4.09 -27.37
C ASN A 251 1.03 -2.91 -27.68
N HIS A 252 0.97 -1.88 -26.81
CA HIS A 252 0.06 -0.74 -26.95
C HIS A 252 -1.43 -1.13 -26.95
N GLN A 253 -1.79 -2.22 -26.28
CA GLN A 253 -3.18 -2.59 -26.03
C GLN A 253 -3.37 -2.87 -24.54
N VAL A 254 -4.44 -2.29 -24.00
CA VAL A 254 -4.93 -2.59 -22.66
C VAL A 254 -6.12 -3.52 -22.78
N GLN A 255 -6.06 -4.65 -22.08
CA GLN A 255 -7.12 -5.65 -22.10
C GLN A 255 -7.61 -5.93 -20.70
N VAL A 256 -8.93 -6.10 -20.58
CA VAL A 256 -9.57 -6.52 -19.34
C VAL A 256 -10.02 -7.96 -19.50
N TYR A 257 -9.63 -8.80 -18.57
CA TYR A 257 -10.08 -10.18 -18.45
C TYR A 257 -10.88 -10.32 -17.16
N ILE A 258 -11.90 -11.16 -17.21
CA ILE A 258 -12.66 -11.59 -16.05
C ILE A 258 -12.58 -13.11 -16.02
N CYS A 259 -12.05 -13.67 -14.95
CA CYS A 259 -11.93 -15.10 -14.76
C CYS A 259 -12.44 -15.53 -13.39
N GLU A 260 -12.80 -16.80 -13.27
CA GLU A 260 -13.09 -17.41 -11.98
C GLU A 260 -11.85 -17.40 -11.08
N ASN A 261 -12.03 -17.50 -9.77
CA ASN A 261 -10.94 -17.69 -8.80
C ASN A 261 -10.08 -18.95 -9.01
N THR A 262 -10.47 -19.81 -9.96
CA THR A 262 -9.72 -20.99 -10.44
C THR A 262 -8.86 -20.69 -11.68
N GLY A 263 -8.84 -19.45 -12.16
CA GLY A 263 -8.12 -19.05 -13.37
C GLY A 263 -8.86 -19.32 -14.68
N LYS A 264 -10.11 -19.81 -14.63
CA LYS A 264 -10.89 -20.05 -15.86
C LYS A 264 -11.49 -18.76 -16.41
N LEU A 265 -11.13 -18.41 -17.65
CA LEU A 265 -11.64 -17.21 -18.33
C LEU A 265 -13.18 -17.27 -18.52
N LYS A 266 -13.85 -16.18 -18.14
CA LYS A 266 -15.29 -15.97 -18.36
C LYS A 266 -15.55 -14.98 -19.48
N PHE A 267 -14.85 -13.85 -19.46
CA PHE A 267 -15.09 -12.74 -20.37
C PHE A 267 -13.81 -11.94 -20.60
N GLN A 268 -13.70 -11.30 -21.75
CA GLN A 268 -12.63 -10.35 -22.03
C GLN A 268 -13.13 -9.23 -22.93
N PHE A 269 -12.58 -8.03 -22.74
CA PHE A 269 -12.83 -6.91 -23.65
C PHE A 269 -11.58 -6.04 -23.78
N LYS A 270 -11.43 -5.45 -24.96
CA LYS A 270 -10.35 -4.50 -25.25
C LYS A 270 -10.74 -3.11 -24.78
N ARG A 271 -9.74 -2.35 -24.37
CA ARG A 271 -9.88 -0.93 -24.05
C ARG A 271 -8.89 -0.14 -24.88
N ASP A 272 -9.34 1.02 -25.37
CA ASP A 272 -8.47 1.99 -26.00
C ASP A 272 -7.47 2.57 -24.97
N GLY A 273 -6.19 2.55 -25.32
CA GLY A 273 -5.10 3.09 -24.49
C GLY A 273 -3.84 2.22 -24.53
N ASP A 274 -2.69 2.86 -24.30
CA ASP A 274 -1.37 2.25 -24.52
C ASP A 274 -0.63 1.88 -23.22
N ASP A 275 -1.15 2.30 -22.06
CA ASP A 275 -0.43 2.13 -20.78
C ASP A 275 -1.33 1.64 -19.65
N LEU A 276 -0.72 0.87 -18.76
CA LEU A 276 -1.42 0.29 -17.62
C LEU A 276 -1.66 1.35 -16.55
N SER A 277 -2.87 1.35 -16.05
CA SER A 277 -3.34 2.26 -15.03
C SER A 277 -3.93 1.46 -13.88
N SER A 278 -4.15 2.11 -12.74
CA SER A 278 -4.67 1.40 -11.57
C SER A 278 -6.07 0.85 -11.80
N LEU A 279 -6.30 -0.34 -11.24
CA LEU A 279 -7.56 -1.06 -11.25
C LEU A 279 -8.15 -1.10 -9.83
N SER A 280 -9.48 -0.97 -9.73
CA SER A 280 -10.25 -1.33 -8.54
C SER A 280 -11.66 -1.74 -8.94
N ILE A 281 -12.43 -2.30 -8.01
CA ILE A 281 -13.80 -2.73 -8.27
C ILE A 281 -14.72 -2.33 -7.12
N SER A 282 -15.95 -1.92 -7.46
CA SER A 282 -16.95 -1.55 -6.47
C SER A 282 -17.78 -2.73 -5.96
N ASN A 283 -18.57 -2.49 -4.91
CA ASN A 283 -19.58 -3.44 -4.41
C ASN A 283 -20.66 -3.79 -5.46
N ASN A 284 -20.82 -2.97 -6.49
CA ASN A 284 -21.76 -3.19 -7.59
C ASN A 284 -21.11 -3.86 -8.80
N ASN A 285 -19.88 -4.38 -8.65
CA ASN A 285 -19.05 -4.93 -9.72
C ASN A 285 -18.71 -3.90 -10.82
N ASP A 286 -18.69 -2.61 -10.47
CA ASP A 286 -18.24 -1.58 -11.39
C ASP A 286 -16.72 -1.54 -11.38
N ILE A 287 -16.13 -1.78 -12.55
CA ILE A 287 -14.69 -1.82 -12.77
C ILE A 287 -14.20 -0.38 -12.92
N MET A 288 -13.32 0.05 -12.02
CA MET A 288 -12.77 1.40 -11.97
C MET A 288 -11.34 1.37 -12.45
N ILE A 289 -11.06 2.15 -13.49
CA ILE A 289 -9.74 2.18 -14.09
C ILE A 289 -9.31 3.63 -14.33
N VAL A 290 -8.09 3.97 -13.93
CA VAL A 290 -7.53 5.30 -14.20
C VAL A 290 -7.28 5.49 -15.72
N SER A 291 -7.44 6.70 -16.25
CA SER A 291 -7.14 6.98 -17.66
C SER A 291 -5.62 7.06 -17.90
N VAL A 292 -5.18 6.82 -19.14
CA VAL A 292 -3.74 6.80 -19.50
C VAL A 292 -3.06 8.15 -19.20
N ASP A 293 -3.74 9.24 -19.55
CA ASP A 293 -3.30 10.61 -19.27
C ASP A 293 -3.45 11.03 -17.80
N CYS A 294 -3.88 10.10 -16.94
CA CYS A 294 -4.13 10.31 -15.52
C CYS A 294 -5.16 11.42 -15.22
N SER A 295 -5.96 11.84 -16.21
CA SER A 295 -6.91 12.96 -16.09
C SER A 295 -8.32 12.52 -15.66
N ALA A 296 -8.58 11.22 -15.58
CA ALA A 296 -9.89 10.68 -15.23
C ALA A 296 -9.83 9.28 -14.60
N VAL A 297 -10.94 8.88 -13.99
CA VAL A 297 -11.26 7.49 -13.65
C VAL A 297 -12.45 7.06 -14.49
N GLN A 298 -12.28 6.04 -15.31
CA GLN A 298 -13.32 5.45 -16.14
C GLN A 298 -13.96 4.26 -15.40
N ILE A 299 -15.28 4.20 -15.44
CA ILE A 299 -16.08 3.19 -14.75
C ILE A 299 -16.77 2.32 -15.80
N TYR A 300 -16.46 1.03 -15.80
CA TYR A 300 -17.00 0.03 -16.71
C TYR A 300 -17.91 -0.95 -15.98
N SER A 301 -18.87 -1.53 -16.70
CA SER A 301 -19.55 -2.74 -16.25
C SER A 301 -18.68 -3.97 -16.49
N THR A 302 -19.05 -5.11 -15.88
CA THR A 302 -18.40 -6.41 -16.12
C THR A 302 -18.51 -6.89 -17.58
N GLU A 303 -19.49 -6.39 -18.33
CA GLU A 303 -19.67 -6.68 -19.75
C GLU A 303 -18.83 -5.76 -20.65
N GLY A 304 -18.01 -4.88 -20.07
CA GLY A 304 -17.10 -3.99 -20.80
C GLY A 304 -17.71 -2.67 -21.27
N ASN A 305 -18.94 -2.35 -20.85
CA ASN A 305 -19.58 -1.08 -21.24
C ASN A 305 -19.10 0.06 -20.34
N LEU A 306 -18.65 1.17 -20.94
CA LEU A 306 -18.33 2.39 -20.19
C LEU A 306 -19.62 3.00 -19.60
N LYS A 307 -19.74 2.98 -18.27
CA LYS A 307 -20.88 3.54 -17.53
C LYS A 307 -20.72 5.04 -17.27
N SER A 308 -19.53 5.45 -16.86
CA SER A 308 -19.27 6.83 -16.46
C SER A 308 -17.77 7.14 -16.50
N THR A 309 -17.44 8.44 -16.54
CA THR A 309 -16.08 8.96 -16.45
C THR A 309 -16.04 10.07 -15.43
N ILE A 310 -15.17 9.93 -14.45
CA ILE A 310 -14.94 10.92 -13.40
C ILE A 310 -13.68 11.69 -13.74
N LYS A 311 -13.81 12.98 -14.05
CA LYS A 311 -12.65 13.83 -14.36
C LYS A 311 -11.89 14.20 -13.08
N VAL A 312 -10.57 14.12 -13.16
CA VAL A 312 -9.65 14.66 -12.17
C VAL A 312 -9.60 16.19 -12.35
N PRO A 313 -9.65 16.98 -11.26
CA PRO A 313 -9.57 18.43 -11.35
C PRO A 313 -8.31 18.92 -12.06
N GLU A 314 -8.40 20.08 -12.71
CA GLU A 314 -7.28 20.70 -13.42
C GLU A 314 -6.05 20.86 -12.50
N GLY A 315 -4.85 20.60 -13.04
CA GLY A 315 -3.59 20.59 -12.30
C GLY A 315 -3.30 19.33 -11.48
N HIS A 316 -4.19 18.33 -11.47
CA HIS A 316 -4.01 17.08 -10.71
C HIS A 316 -3.95 15.86 -11.64
N THR A 317 -3.34 14.75 -11.18
CA THR A 317 -3.23 13.49 -11.93
C THR A 317 -3.51 12.26 -11.07
N ALA A 318 -4.52 11.45 -11.41
CA ALA A 318 -4.78 10.21 -10.70
C ALA A 318 -3.74 9.14 -11.07
N ARG A 319 -3.11 8.48 -10.09
CA ARG A 319 -2.16 7.39 -10.34
C ARG A 319 -2.66 6.05 -9.85
N ARG A 320 -3.32 6.03 -8.68
CA ARG A 320 -3.99 4.84 -8.14
C ARG A 320 -5.45 5.12 -7.85
N VAL A 321 -6.26 4.08 -7.98
CA VAL A 321 -7.68 4.06 -7.58
C VAL A 321 -7.88 2.88 -6.63
N ALA A 322 -8.63 3.11 -5.56
CA ALA A 322 -9.04 2.08 -4.62
C ALA A 322 -10.49 2.34 -4.21
N PHE A 323 -11.31 1.29 -4.14
CA PHE A 323 -12.68 1.40 -3.67
C PHE A 323 -12.76 1.04 -2.18
N HIS A 324 -13.31 1.95 -1.39
CA HIS A 324 -13.56 1.72 0.02
C HIS A 324 -14.92 1.06 0.22
N HIS A 325 -14.93 -0.26 0.36
CA HIS A 325 -16.14 -1.08 0.48
C HIS A 325 -17.07 -0.69 1.64
N GLY A 326 -16.52 -0.27 2.79
CA GLY A 326 -17.32 0.10 3.97
C GLY A 326 -18.06 1.43 3.91
N ILE A 327 -17.65 2.37 3.03
CA ILE A 327 -18.33 3.66 2.86
C ILE A 327 -18.78 3.91 1.41
N CYS A 328 -18.58 2.91 0.53
CA CYS A 328 -18.88 2.96 -0.90
C CYS A 328 -18.27 4.17 -1.63
N LYS A 329 -16.99 4.46 -1.39
CA LYS A 329 -16.30 5.61 -2.00
C LYS A 329 -15.05 5.21 -2.76
N ILE A 330 -14.77 5.94 -3.82
CA ILE A 330 -13.50 5.86 -4.55
C ILE A 330 -12.46 6.69 -3.79
N ASN A 331 -11.24 6.16 -3.66
CA ASN A 331 -10.06 6.86 -3.17
C ASN A 331 -9.03 6.90 -4.30
N ASN A 332 -8.50 8.09 -4.61
CA ASN A 332 -7.40 8.25 -5.57
C ASN A 332 -6.12 8.64 -4.82
N CYS A 333 -5.01 7.97 -5.14
CA CYS A 333 -3.68 8.33 -4.64
C CYS A 333 -2.88 9.08 -5.73
N PHE A 334 -2.26 10.19 -5.34
CA PHE A 334 -1.47 11.10 -6.19
C PHE A 334 0.02 11.00 -5.80
N ASN A 335 0.96 11.14 -6.75
CA ASN A 335 2.41 11.04 -6.48
C ASN A 335 3.08 12.44 -6.55
N PRO A 336 3.83 12.90 -5.53
CA PRO A 336 4.41 14.23 -5.49
C PRO A 336 5.85 14.23 -6.03
N CYS A 337 6.03 14.14 -7.35
CA CYS A 337 7.33 14.45 -7.96
C CYS A 337 7.32 15.77 -8.75
N LEU A 338 6.18 16.44 -8.93
CA LEU A 338 6.10 17.64 -9.79
C LEU A 338 5.28 18.80 -9.24
N GLY A 339 5.10 18.87 -7.91
CA GLY A 339 4.52 20.06 -7.29
C GLY A 339 3.06 20.29 -7.68
N THR A 340 2.17 19.39 -7.29
CA THR A 340 0.74 19.70 -7.19
C THR A 340 0.06 18.81 -6.14
N THR A 341 -0.90 19.44 -5.49
CA THR A 341 -1.71 19.07 -4.33
C THR A 341 -2.21 17.61 -4.32
N PHE A 342 -2.23 17.01 -3.12
CA PHE A 342 -2.95 15.76 -2.86
C PHE A 342 -4.43 16.07 -2.63
N LEU A 343 -5.32 15.51 -3.46
CA LEU A 343 -6.76 15.60 -3.25
C LEU A 343 -7.34 14.19 -3.16
N LEU A 344 -7.65 13.74 -1.94
CA LEU A 344 -8.47 12.55 -1.72
C LEU A 344 -9.88 12.84 -2.26
N LEU A 345 -10.17 12.49 -3.52
CA LEU A 345 -11.54 12.57 -4.03
C LEU A 345 -12.31 11.36 -3.52
N ALA A 346 -12.89 11.50 -2.33
CA ALA A 346 -13.96 10.64 -1.84
C ALA A 346 -15.22 10.92 -2.67
N LEU A 347 -15.37 10.28 -3.84
CA LEU A 347 -16.58 10.42 -4.65
C LEU A 347 -17.71 9.64 -3.97
N LEU A 348 -18.72 10.39 -3.53
CA LEU A 348 -20.04 9.89 -3.22
C LEU A 348 -20.71 9.57 -4.57
N LEU A 349 -21.01 8.29 -4.82
CA LEU A 349 -22.05 7.90 -5.77
C LEU A 349 -23.33 7.63 -5.00
#